data_AF-A0A0H5Q183-F1
#
_entry.id   AF-A0A0H5Q183-F1
#
_cell.length_a   1.000
_cell.length_b   1.000
_cell.length_c   1.000
_cell.angle_alpha   90.00
_cell.angle_beta   90.00
_cell.angle_gamma   90.00
#
_symmetry.space_group_name_H-M   'P 1'
#
loop_
_entity.id
_entity.type
_entity.pdbx_description
1 polymer ?
#
loop_
_entity_poly.entity_id
_entity_poly.type
_entity_poly.pdbx_seq_one_letter_code
_entity_poly.pdbx_strand_id
1 'polypeptide(L)'
;MTFAKVILGGTLGQSETWSCGLAFRHSTERVTPWPQNELQDAALRIAAIVPGGDIKQAPSTAVRSTLVRVEQRQDDGVLTAAAEAAWTQLGSSGAGATKPPQTAIVFSLRTGIPGARRRGRIYWPALAATIDATSLRLTSTATTAYATQMAAYLDKIETALKEAIDPSPSLNDFSLAVYSPTDRVCTDVRMIMVGDVLDVQRRRRDKIPEAYASHSYP
;
A
#
# COMPACT_ATOMS: atom_id res chain seq x y z
N MET A 1 -4.18 -18.49 -11.79
CA MET A 1 -3.72 -17.08 -11.93
C MET A 1 -2.56 -16.80 -10.97
N THR A 2 -1.56 -16.03 -11.40
CA THR A 2 -0.40 -15.63 -10.57
C THR A 2 -0.50 -14.14 -10.21
N PHE A 3 -0.05 -13.75 -9.03
CA PHE A 3 0.03 -12.34 -8.62
C PHE A 3 1.29 -12.06 -7.81
N ALA A 4 1.77 -10.81 -7.89
CA ALA A 4 2.82 -10.33 -7.00
C ALA A 4 2.17 -9.82 -5.70
N LYS A 5 2.72 -10.21 -4.55
CA LYS A 5 2.39 -9.56 -3.28
C LYS A 5 3.59 -8.75 -2.81
N VAL A 6 3.42 -7.44 -2.73
CA VAL A 6 4.44 -6.52 -2.21
C VAL A 6 4.11 -6.21 -0.76
N ILE A 7 5.06 -6.41 0.14
CA ILE A 7 4.94 -6.11 1.56
C ILE A 7 5.93 -5.01 1.89
N LEU A 8 5.40 -3.88 2.33
CA LEU A 8 6.18 -2.78 2.87
C LEU A 8 6.16 -2.89 4.39
N GLY A 9 7.32 -2.82 5.03
CA GLY A 9 7.45 -3.05 6.46
C GLY A 9 8.47 -2.14 7.13
N GLY A 10 8.34 -2.04 8.44
CA GLY A 10 9.17 -1.16 9.23
C GLY A 10 8.98 -1.29 10.73
N THR A 11 9.63 -0.39 11.46
CA THR A 11 9.50 -0.27 12.91
C THR A 11 8.78 1.01 13.28
N LEU A 12 8.17 0.98 14.45
CA LEU A 12 7.53 2.12 15.09
C LEU A 12 8.09 2.21 16.52
N GLY A 13 8.80 3.30 16.79
CA GLY A 13 9.51 3.46 18.06
C GLY A 13 10.61 2.40 18.22
N GLN A 14 10.70 1.79 19.40
CA GLN A 14 11.76 0.83 19.74
C GLN A 14 11.33 -0.64 19.65
N SER A 15 10.03 -0.95 19.74
CA SER A 15 9.56 -2.32 19.94
C SER A 15 8.41 -2.72 19.01
N GLU A 16 7.70 -1.77 18.40
CA GLU A 16 6.58 -2.08 17.51
C GLU A 16 7.04 -2.20 16.06
N THR A 17 6.32 -3.01 15.29
CA THR A 17 6.51 -3.15 13.86
C THR A 17 5.22 -2.82 13.13
N TRP A 18 5.36 -2.37 11.90
CA TRP A 18 4.21 -2.13 11.03
C TRP A 18 4.50 -2.78 9.67
N SER A 19 3.44 -3.21 8.99
CA SER A 19 3.53 -3.65 7.61
C SER A 19 2.23 -3.44 6.87
N CYS A 20 2.32 -3.26 5.56
CA CYS A 20 1.18 -3.27 4.67
C CYS A 20 1.46 -4.16 3.46
N GLY A 21 0.50 -5.02 3.13
CA GLY A 21 0.58 -5.94 2.00
C GLY A 21 -0.32 -5.49 0.87
N LEU A 22 0.22 -5.49 -0.34
CA LEU A 22 -0.42 -5.06 -1.58
C LEU A 22 -0.36 -6.22 -2.57
N ALA A 23 -1.45 -6.46 -3.29
CA ALA A 23 -1.46 -7.46 -4.36
C ALA A 23 -1.49 -6.76 -5.72
N PHE A 24 -0.70 -7.27 -6.65
CA PHE A 24 -0.63 -6.81 -8.04
C PHE A 24 -0.87 -8.00 -8.95
N ARG A 25 -1.97 -7.98 -9.70
CA ARG A 25 -2.30 -9.01 -10.67
C ARG A 25 -1.29 -8.96 -11.80
N HIS A 26 -0.70 -10.11 -12.12
CA HIS A 26 0.07 -10.29 -13.34
C HIS A 26 -0.89 -10.65 -14.48
N SER A 27 -0.81 -9.94 -15.60
CA SER A 27 -1.76 -10.07 -16.72
C SER A 27 -1.78 -11.46 -17.37
N THR A 28 -0.67 -12.19 -17.29
CA THR A 28 -0.50 -13.53 -17.86
C THR A 28 -0.25 -14.52 -16.73
N GLU A 29 -0.87 -15.70 -16.81
CA GLU A 29 -0.60 -16.74 -15.83
C GLU A 29 0.82 -17.30 -16.02
N ARG A 30 1.60 -17.32 -14.95
CA ARG A 30 2.93 -17.92 -14.92
C ARG A 30 2.98 -18.99 -13.84
N VAL A 31 2.91 -20.25 -14.27
CA VAL A 31 2.94 -21.43 -13.40
C VAL A 31 4.35 -21.65 -12.83
N THR A 32 5.38 -21.28 -13.61
CA THR A 32 6.76 -21.35 -13.15
C THR A 32 7.10 -20.20 -12.20
N PRO A 33 7.94 -20.45 -11.18
CA PRO A 33 8.44 -19.38 -10.34
C PRO A 33 9.19 -18.31 -11.15
N TRP A 34 9.02 -17.04 -10.77
CA TRP A 34 9.86 -15.95 -11.27
C TRP A 34 11.31 -16.19 -10.84
N PRO A 35 12.29 -16.03 -11.74
CA PRO A 35 13.70 -16.08 -11.42
C PRO A 35 14.05 -15.20 -10.22
N GLN A 36 14.91 -15.72 -9.33
CA GLN A 36 15.28 -15.03 -8.09
C GLN A 36 15.90 -13.65 -8.34
N ASN A 37 16.69 -13.50 -9.41
CA ASN A 37 17.31 -12.24 -9.80
C ASN A 37 16.28 -11.19 -10.25
N GLU A 38 15.21 -11.58 -10.95
CA GLU A 38 14.12 -10.67 -11.34
C GLU A 38 13.35 -10.18 -10.11
N LEU A 39 13.03 -11.10 -9.19
CA LEU A 39 12.40 -10.74 -7.91
C LEU A 39 13.28 -9.82 -7.06
N GLN A 40 14.59 -10.08 -7.02
CA GLN A 40 15.54 -9.24 -6.30
C GLN A 40 15.64 -7.84 -6.91
N ASP A 41 15.67 -7.74 -8.25
CA ASP A 41 15.64 -6.44 -8.94
C ASP A 41 14.34 -5.69 -8.65
N ALA A 42 13.19 -6.37 -8.68
CA ALA A 42 11.90 -5.79 -8.33
C ALA A 42 11.90 -5.22 -6.89
N ALA A 43 12.38 -5.99 -5.92
CA ALA A 43 12.46 -5.55 -4.52
C ALA A 43 13.37 -4.32 -4.37
N LEU A 44 14.52 -4.29 -5.05
CA LEU A 44 15.46 -3.16 -5.03
C LEU A 44 14.86 -1.91 -5.68
N ARG A 45 14.22 -2.04 -6.84
CA ARG A 45 13.54 -0.92 -7.53
C ARG A 45 12.44 -0.34 -6.67
N ILE A 46 11.57 -1.18 -6.09
CA ILE A 46 10.51 -0.73 -5.20
C ILE A 46 11.09 -0.04 -3.95
N ALA A 47 12.14 -0.60 -3.36
CA ALA A 47 12.82 0.02 -2.22
C ALA A 47 13.48 1.38 -2.54
N ALA A 48 13.76 1.67 -3.81
CA ALA A 48 14.26 2.97 -4.24
C ALA A 48 13.15 4.02 -4.44
N ILE A 49 11.87 3.62 -4.50
CA ILE A 49 10.76 4.56 -4.72
C ILE A 49 10.57 5.44 -3.48
N VAL A 50 10.63 6.75 -3.69
CA VAL A 50 10.34 7.75 -2.67
C VAL A 50 8.83 8.02 -2.64
N PRO A 51 8.14 7.80 -1.49
CA PRO A 51 6.73 8.17 -1.35
C PRO A 51 6.52 9.68 -1.51
N GLY A 52 5.33 10.09 -1.97
CA GLY A 52 4.95 11.51 -2.07
C GLY A 52 5.05 12.26 -0.73
N GLY A 53 5.22 13.58 -0.78
CA GLY A 53 5.54 14.41 0.39
C GLY A 53 4.58 14.24 1.57
N ASP A 54 3.27 14.24 1.33
CA ASP A 54 2.25 14.13 2.37
C ASP A 54 2.19 12.72 2.97
N ILE A 55 2.20 11.68 2.13
CA ILE A 55 2.21 10.28 2.63
C ILE A 55 3.54 9.91 3.31
N LYS A 56 4.66 10.54 2.92
CA LYS A 56 5.95 10.45 3.60
C LYS A 56 5.96 11.22 4.93
N GLN A 57 5.18 12.29 5.03
CA GLN A 57 5.09 13.13 6.22
C GLN A 57 4.24 12.54 7.34
N ALA A 58 3.16 11.84 7.00
CA ALA A 58 2.19 11.33 7.98
C ALA A 58 2.77 10.39 9.07
N PRO A 59 3.74 9.50 8.80
CA PRO A 59 4.27 8.56 9.80
C PRO A 59 5.05 9.15 10.98
N SER A 60 5.57 10.38 10.90
CA SER A 60 6.56 10.97 11.84
C SER A 60 7.97 10.38 11.79
N THR A 61 8.92 11.04 12.46
CA THR A 61 10.30 10.56 12.64
C THR A 61 10.44 9.30 13.50
N ALA A 62 9.40 8.92 14.25
CA ALA A 62 9.38 7.71 15.08
C ALA A 62 9.11 6.43 14.26
N VAL A 63 8.67 6.57 13.01
CA VAL A 63 8.46 5.44 12.09
C VAL A 63 9.65 5.31 11.16
N ARG A 64 10.15 4.08 11.01
CA ARG A 64 11.22 3.75 10.07
C ARG A 64 10.72 2.69 9.11
N SER A 65 10.91 2.90 7.81
CA SER A 65 10.87 1.78 6.86
C SER A 65 12.12 0.92 7.05
N THR A 66 11.99 -0.38 6.89
CA THR A 66 13.13 -1.31 6.93
C THR A 66 13.10 -2.34 5.82
N LEU A 67 11.92 -2.69 5.30
CA LEU A 67 11.73 -3.84 4.43
C LEU A 67 10.80 -3.53 3.26
N VAL A 68 11.23 -3.95 2.07
CA VAL A 68 10.36 -4.29 0.95
C VAL A 68 10.53 -5.77 0.68
N ARG A 69 9.42 -6.50 0.61
CA ARG A 69 9.40 -7.91 0.21
C ARG A 69 8.48 -8.08 -0.98
N VAL A 70 8.95 -8.74 -2.02
CA VAL A 70 8.16 -9.09 -3.21
C VAL A 70 7.99 -10.60 -3.21
N GLU A 71 6.75 -11.05 -3.28
CA GLU A 71 6.38 -12.45 -3.32
C GLU A 71 5.67 -12.75 -4.64
N GLN A 72 5.94 -13.90 -5.24
CA GLN A 72 5.05 -14.49 -6.22
C GLN A 72 4.09 -15.44 -5.52
N ARG A 73 2.80 -15.31 -5.81
CA ARG A 73 1.76 -16.22 -5.31
C ARG A 73 0.89 -16.74 -6.43
N GLN A 74 0.45 -17.99 -6.26
CA GLN A 74 -0.58 -18.61 -7.08
C GLN A 74 -1.98 -18.21 -6.58
N ASP A 75 -3.02 -18.57 -7.32
CA ASP A 75 -4.42 -18.21 -7.06
C ASP A 75 -5.01 -18.86 -5.81
N ASP A 76 -4.46 -19.99 -5.39
CA ASP A 76 -4.71 -20.60 -4.09
C ASP A 76 -3.99 -19.88 -2.93
N GLY A 77 -3.15 -18.89 -3.26
CA GLY A 77 -2.36 -18.10 -2.32
C GLY A 77 -1.03 -18.73 -1.92
N VAL A 78 -0.64 -19.88 -2.49
CA VAL A 78 0.65 -20.52 -2.22
C VAL A 78 1.79 -19.62 -2.66
N LEU A 79 2.79 -19.46 -1.78
CA LEU A 79 4.02 -18.73 -2.05
C LEU A 79 4.96 -19.61 -2.89
N THR A 80 5.35 -19.15 -4.07
CA THR A 80 6.24 -19.91 -4.97
C THR A 80 7.65 -19.35 -5.04
N ALA A 81 7.83 -18.05 -4.85
CA ALA A 81 9.13 -17.39 -4.81
C ALA A 81 9.04 -16.05 -4.06
N ALA A 82 10.17 -15.57 -3.53
CA ALA A 82 10.23 -14.28 -2.85
C ALA A 82 11.64 -13.67 -2.88
N ALA A 83 11.71 -12.34 -2.82
CA ALA A 83 12.92 -11.60 -2.56
C ALA A 83 12.64 -10.40 -1.63
N GLU A 84 13.70 -9.90 -0.99
CA GLU A 84 13.63 -8.81 -0.03
C GLU A 84 14.72 -7.78 -0.31
N ALA A 85 14.43 -6.53 0.04
CA ALA A 85 15.37 -5.42 -0.02
C ALA A 85 15.18 -4.49 1.18
N ALA A 86 16.27 -3.88 1.63
CA ALA A 86 16.22 -2.86 2.67
C ALA A 86 15.53 -1.61 2.12
N TRP A 87 14.52 -1.10 2.83
CA TRP A 87 13.75 0.07 2.41
C TRP A 87 13.94 1.23 3.39
N THR A 88 14.50 2.34 2.94
CA THR A 88 14.87 3.47 3.80
C THR A 88 14.16 4.78 3.44
N GLN A 89 13.24 4.75 2.47
CA GLN A 89 12.67 5.96 1.87
C GLN A 89 11.58 6.65 2.69
N LEU A 90 11.00 5.95 3.68
CA LEU A 90 9.95 6.54 4.54
C LEU A 90 10.52 7.45 5.64
N GLY A 91 11.85 7.57 5.76
CA GLY A 91 12.51 8.31 6.83
C GLY A 91 12.44 9.84 6.75
N SER A 92 12.25 10.45 7.93
CA SER A 92 12.54 11.84 8.34
C SER A 92 11.89 12.98 7.53
N SER A 93 10.58 13.12 7.68
CA SER A 93 9.86 14.34 7.28
C SER A 93 10.00 15.52 8.25
N GLY A 94 10.79 15.37 9.33
CA GLY A 94 10.99 16.40 10.36
C GLY A 94 9.85 16.53 11.38
N ALA A 95 8.66 15.98 11.12
CA ALA A 95 7.54 16.06 12.04
C ALA A 95 7.65 15.02 13.18
N GLY A 96 7.53 15.50 14.42
CA GLY A 96 7.49 14.65 15.61
C GLY A 96 6.17 13.88 15.74
N ALA A 97 6.20 12.75 16.46
CA ALA A 97 5.00 11.98 16.75
C ALA A 97 4.07 12.77 17.70
N THR A 98 2.82 12.95 17.31
CA THR A 98 1.77 13.66 18.09
C THR A 98 0.58 12.76 18.43
N LYS A 99 0.60 11.50 17.98
CA LYS A 99 -0.51 10.55 18.12
C LYS A 99 0.00 9.19 18.59
N PRO A 100 -0.87 8.35 19.19
CA PRO A 100 -0.51 7.00 19.59
C PRO A 100 -0.02 6.15 18.42
N PRO A 101 0.85 5.16 18.70
CA PRO A 101 1.44 4.30 17.68
C PRO A 101 0.42 3.51 16.84
N GLN A 102 -0.77 3.24 17.39
CA GLN A 102 -1.84 2.53 16.68
C GLN A 102 -2.65 3.41 15.70
N THR A 103 -2.20 4.63 15.41
CA THR A 103 -2.93 5.57 14.55
C THR A 103 -2.53 5.43 13.10
N ALA A 104 -3.51 5.21 12.21
CA ALA A 104 -3.27 5.04 10.78
C ALA A 104 -4.20 5.86 9.88
N ILE A 105 -3.68 6.28 8.72
CA ILE A 105 -4.49 6.68 7.57
C ILE A 105 -4.86 5.39 6.83
N VAL A 106 -6.15 5.25 6.50
CA VAL A 106 -6.64 4.08 5.77
C VAL A 106 -6.89 4.44 4.32
N PHE A 107 -6.11 3.83 3.43
CA PHE A 107 -6.38 3.88 1.99
C PHE A 107 -7.27 2.70 1.62
N SER A 108 -8.53 2.99 1.33
CA SER A 108 -9.49 2.00 0.87
C SER A 108 -9.35 1.76 -0.62
N LEU A 109 -9.08 0.51 -1.01
CA LEU A 109 -8.96 0.09 -2.40
C LEU A 109 -10.32 -0.43 -2.88
N ARG A 110 -10.86 0.17 -3.94
CA ARG A 110 -12.17 -0.17 -4.51
C ARG A 110 -12.02 -0.69 -5.92
N THR A 111 -12.66 -1.81 -6.20
CA THR A 111 -12.65 -2.47 -7.51
C THR A 111 -13.84 -2.09 -8.41
N GLY A 112 -14.80 -1.33 -7.88
CA GLY A 112 -16.09 -1.07 -8.53
C GLY A 112 -17.11 -2.20 -8.39
N ILE A 113 -16.69 -3.40 -7.97
CA ILE A 113 -17.59 -4.53 -7.74
C ILE A 113 -18.17 -4.48 -6.31
N PRO A 114 -19.49 -4.57 -6.13
CA PRO A 114 -20.10 -4.64 -4.80
C PRO A 114 -19.62 -5.86 -3.99
N GLY A 115 -19.52 -5.69 -2.67
CA GLY A 115 -19.19 -6.77 -1.73
C GLY A 115 -17.89 -6.54 -0.94
N ALA A 116 -17.81 -7.16 0.23
CA ALA A 116 -16.67 -7.03 1.13
C ALA A 116 -15.39 -7.67 0.58
N ARG A 117 -15.53 -8.76 -0.18
CA ARG A 117 -14.41 -9.53 -0.78
C ARG A 117 -13.67 -8.76 -1.89
N ARG A 118 -14.24 -7.66 -2.38
CA ARG A 118 -13.74 -6.87 -3.51
C ARG A 118 -13.28 -5.48 -3.07
N ARG A 119 -12.96 -5.34 -1.78
CA ARG A 119 -12.49 -4.10 -1.14
C ARG A 119 -11.22 -4.41 -0.37
N GLY A 120 -10.16 -3.67 -0.65
CA GLY A 120 -8.88 -3.75 0.07
C GLY A 120 -8.70 -2.56 1.01
N ARG A 121 -7.76 -2.66 1.94
CA ARG A 121 -7.35 -1.56 2.81
C ARG A 121 -5.85 -1.59 3.05
N ILE A 122 -5.22 -0.43 2.97
CA ILE A 122 -3.84 -0.19 3.35
C ILE A 122 -3.87 0.65 4.63
N TYR A 123 -3.20 0.17 5.66
CA TYR A 123 -3.05 0.87 6.94
C TYR A 123 -1.68 1.51 6.98
N TRP A 124 -1.64 2.83 6.81
CA TRP A 124 -0.40 3.59 6.76
C TRP A 124 -0.19 4.35 8.06
N PRO A 125 1.00 4.28 8.70
CA PRO A 125 1.24 5.00 9.94
C PRO A 125 0.99 6.51 9.83
N ALA A 126 0.37 7.09 10.84
CA ALA A 126 -0.13 8.47 10.79
C ALA A 126 0.19 9.29 12.06
N LEU A 127 1.33 9.02 12.70
CA LEU A 127 1.67 9.60 14.00
C LEU A 127 1.90 11.12 13.95
N ALA A 128 2.24 11.66 12.78
CA ALA A 128 2.41 13.09 12.52
C ALA A 128 1.33 13.66 11.59
N ALA A 129 0.26 12.91 11.27
CA ALA A 129 -0.80 13.43 10.41
C ALA A 129 -1.47 14.65 11.04
N THR A 130 -1.53 15.77 10.32
CA THR A 130 -2.19 16.98 10.81
C THR A 130 -3.70 16.80 10.78
N ILE A 131 -4.35 17.11 11.90
CA ILE A 131 -5.80 17.13 12.01
C ILE A 131 -6.26 18.55 12.31
N ASP A 132 -7.46 18.87 11.87
CA ASP A 132 -8.12 20.13 12.17
C ASP A 132 -8.43 20.23 13.68
N ALA A 133 -8.12 21.37 14.28
CA ALA A 133 -8.18 21.56 15.74
C ALA A 133 -9.62 21.58 16.28
N THR A 134 -10.61 21.86 15.43
CA THR A 134 -12.02 21.98 15.83
C THR A 134 -12.78 20.69 15.58
N SER A 135 -12.66 20.13 14.39
CA SER A 135 -13.36 18.90 13.98
C SER A 135 -12.66 17.61 14.40
N LEU A 136 -11.37 17.69 14.77
CA LEU A 136 -10.51 16.56 15.14
C LEU A 136 -10.41 15.50 14.01
N ARG A 137 -10.51 15.97 12.76
CA ARG A 137 -10.51 15.15 11.53
C ARG A 137 -9.39 15.61 10.59
N LEU A 138 -9.04 14.78 9.63
CA LEU A 138 -8.21 15.21 8.50
C LEU A 138 -8.99 16.22 7.66
N THR A 139 -8.30 17.25 7.16
CA THR A 139 -8.92 18.23 6.27
C THR A 139 -9.20 17.62 4.89
N SER A 140 -10.14 18.18 4.15
CA SER A 140 -10.43 17.77 2.77
C SER A 140 -9.21 17.91 1.85
N THR A 141 -8.38 18.93 2.08
CA THR A 141 -7.10 19.12 1.40
C THR A 141 -6.15 17.95 1.68
N ALA A 142 -6.00 17.55 2.95
CA ALA A 142 -5.12 16.45 3.34
C ALA A 142 -5.57 15.11 2.76
N THR A 143 -6.86 14.76 2.86
CA THR A 143 -7.38 13.50 2.32
C THR A 143 -7.23 13.40 0.80
N THR A 144 -7.42 14.51 0.07
CA THR A 144 -7.19 14.58 -1.38
C THR A 144 -5.72 14.39 -1.76
N ALA A 145 -4.82 15.06 -1.04
CA ALA A 145 -3.37 14.91 -1.21
C ALA A 145 -2.92 13.46 -0.95
N TYR A 146 -3.37 12.85 0.15
CA TYR A 146 -3.06 11.46 0.47
C TYR A 146 -3.56 10.51 -0.62
N ALA A 147 -4.81 10.62 -1.07
CA ALA A 147 -5.37 9.75 -2.11
C ALA A 147 -4.55 9.83 -3.42
N THR A 148 -4.24 11.06 -3.85
CA THR A 148 -3.48 11.32 -5.08
C THR A 148 -2.05 10.78 -4.99
N GLN A 149 -1.34 11.06 -3.89
CA GLN A 149 0.05 10.62 -3.74
C GLN A 149 0.19 9.12 -3.51
N MET A 150 -0.77 8.50 -2.83
CA MET A 150 -0.79 7.04 -2.70
C MET A 150 -1.04 6.38 -4.05
N ALA A 151 -1.95 6.91 -4.88
CA ALA A 151 -2.16 6.41 -6.24
C ALA A 151 -0.85 6.48 -7.05
N ALA A 152 -0.21 7.66 -7.08
CA ALA A 152 1.06 7.84 -7.79
C ALA A 152 2.20 6.95 -7.23
N TYR A 153 2.17 6.60 -5.93
CA TYR A 153 3.15 5.70 -5.34
C TYR A 153 2.91 4.24 -5.77
N LEU A 154 1.66 3.78 -5.78
CA LEU A 154 1.29 2.43 -6.20
C LEU A 154 1.53 2.20 -7.71
N ASP A 155 1.28 3.21 -8.53
CA ASP A 155 1.58 3.21 -9.98
C ASP A 155 3.08 3.03 -10.26
N LYS A 156 3.93 3.68 -9.47
CA LYS A 156 5.39 3.47 -9.54
C LYS A 156 5.80 2.06 -9.12
N ILE A 157 5.07 1.43 -8.18
CA ILE A 157 5.33 0.04 -7.79
C ILE A 157 4.96 -0.91 -8.94
N GLU A 158 3.85 -0.68 -9.63
CA GLU A 158 3.47 -1.45 -10.85
C GLU A 158 4.56 -1.34 -11.91
N THR A 159 5.00 -0.11 -12.19
CA THR A 159 6.08 0.14 -13.15
C THR A 159 7.36 -0.60 -12.75
N ALA A 160 7.76 -0.55 -11.47
CA ALA A 160 8.95 -1.24 -10.98
C ALA A 160 8.85 -2.78 -11.10
N LEU A 161 7.67 -3.35 -10.84
CA LEU A 161 7.42 -4.79 -11.03
C LEU A 161 7.53 -5.16 -12.51
N LYS A 162 6.88 -4.38 -13.38
CA LYS A 162 6.89 -4.55 -14.83
C LYS A 162 8.31 -4.51 -15.39
N GLU A 163 9.09 -3.50 -15.05
CA GLU A 163 10.47 -3.35 -15.54
C GLU A 163 11.40 -4.48 -15.09
N ALA A 164 11.21 -5.02 -13.88
CA ALA A 164 12.07 -6.07 -13.34
C ALA A 164 11.73 -7.47 -13.84
N ILE A 165 10.43 -7.80 -13.94
CA ILE A 165 9.95 -9.17 -14.20
C ILE A 165 9.59 -9.37 -15.68
N ASP A 166 9.07 -8.34 -16.33
CA ASP A 166 8.61 -8.38 -17.72
C ASP A 166 9.09 -7.13 -18.49
N PRO A 167 10.41 -6.88 -18.59
CA PRO A 167 10.91 -5.68 -19.28
C PRO A 167 10.43 -5.59 -20.73
N SER A 168 10.37 -4.36 -21.25
CA SER A 168 10.06 -4.10 -22.66
C SER A 168 10.98 -4.94 -23.57
N PRO A 169 10.45 -5.59 -24.62
CA PRO A 169 9.14 -5.37 -25.27
C PRO A 169 7.97 -6.27 -24.80
N SER A 170 8.00 -6.82 -23.58
CA SER A 170 6.90 -7.69 -23.10
C SER A 170 5.54 -6.97 -23.08
N LEU A 171 4.48 -7.66 -23.50
CA LEU A 171 3.08 -7.20 -23.40
C LEU A 171 2.44 -7.49 -22.03
N ASN A 172 3.12 -8.26 -21.16
CA ASN A 172 2.59 -8.62 -19.85
C ASN A 172 2.62 -7.40 -18.93
N ASP A 173 1.55 -7.13 -18.19
CA ASP A 173 1.51 -6.02 -17.23
C ASP A 173 1.24 -6.46 -15.79
N PHE A 174 1.45 -5.53 -14.86
CA PHE A 174 1.06 -5.61 -13.46
C PHE A 174 0.01 -4.54 -13.15
N SER A 175 -1.04 -4.92 -12.42
CA SER A 175 -2.10 -3.98 -12.01
C SER A 175 -2.45 -4.19 -10.54
N LEU A 176 -2.60 -3.10 -9.78
CA LEU A 176 -3.01 -3.14 -8.38
C LEU A 176 -4.36 -3.85 -8.28
N ALA A 177 -4.42 -4.84 -7.39
CA ALA A 177 -5.59 -5.70 -7.25
C ALA A 177 -5.92 -5.99 -5.79
N VAL A 178 -7.18 -6.33 -5.55
CA VAL A 178 -7.64 -6.96 -4.32
C VAL A 178 -7.70 -8.47 -4.56
N TYR A 179 -6.84 -9.21 -3.86
CA TYR A 179 -6.89 -10.67 -3.83
C TYR A 179 -7.94 -11.15 -2.82
N SER A 180 -8.84 -12.02 -3.25
CA SER A 180 -9.78 -12.74 -2.38
C SER A 180 -9.36 -14.20 -2.23
N PRO A 181 -8.89 -14.64 -1.04
CA PRO A 181 -8.55 -16.05 -0.82
C PRO A 181 -9.74 -17.00 -0.92
N THR A 182 -10.94 -16.50 -0.62
CA THR A 182 -12.17 -17.30 -0.70
C THR A 182 -12.57 -17.58 -2.14
N ASP A 183 -12.51 -16.56 -2.99
CA ASP A 183 -12.93 -16.69 -4.39
C ASP A 183 -11.75 -17.10 -5.29
N ARG A 184 -10.50 -17.03 -4.79
CA ARG A 184 -9.24 -17.25 -5.54
C ARG A 184 -9.12 -16.34 -6.77
N VAL A 185 -9.54 -15.08 -6.61
CA VAL A 185 -9.54 -14.09 -7.69
C VAL A 185 -8.84 -12.82 -7.23
N CYS A 186 -8.00 -12.27 -8.11
CA CYS A 186 -7.51 -10.90 -8.04
C CYS A 186 -8.42 -10.00 -8.88
N THR A 187 -8.91 -8.92 -8.29
CA THR A 187 -9.72 -7.93 -9.00
C THR A 187 -9.06 -6.57 -8.96
N ASP A 188 -8.91 -5.97 -10.14
CA ASP A 188 -8.23 -4.70 -10.30
C ASP A 188 -8.90 -3.59 -9.50
N VAL A 189 -8.08 -2.77 -8.87
CA VAL A 189 -8.49 -1.57 -8.16
C VAL A 189 -8.76 -0.47 -9.18
N ARG A 190 -9.92 0.17 -9.07
CA ARG A 190 -10.34 1.28 -9.93
C ARG A 190 -10.32 2.62 -9.21
N MET A 191 -10.26 2.60 -7.89
CA MET A 191 -10.31 3.81 -7.09
C MET A 191 -9.65 3.61 -5.74
N ILE A 192 -8.92 4.63 -5.31
CA ILE A 192 -8.36 4.76 -3.97
C ILE A 192 -9.18 5.81 -3.23
N MET A 193 -9.63 5.49 -2.03
CA MET A 193 -10.38 6.41 -1.18
C MET A 193 -9.66 6.61 0.15
N VAL A 194 -9.72 7.83 0.68
CA VAL A 194 -9.19 8.18 2.00
C VAL A 194 -10.30 8.87 2.79
N GLY A 195 -10.60 8.33 3.97
CA GLY A 195 -11.56 8.93 4.91
C GLY A 195 -10.93 10.05 5.71
N ASP A 196 -11.75 10.93 6.26
CA ASP A 196 -11.35 12.06 7.10
C ASP A 196 -11.09 11.68 8.57
N VAL A 197 -11.27 10.42 8.95
CA VAL A 197 -11.05 9.90 10.30
C VAL A 197 -9.82 8.98 10.30
N LEU A 198 -8.91 9.22 11.25
CA LEU A 198 -7.79 8.32 11.51
C LEU A 198 -8.27 7.05 12.21
N ASP A 199 -7.73 5.89 11.83
CA ASP A 199 -8.12 4.61 12.44
C ASP A 199 -7.36 4.40 13.75
N VAL A 200 -8.11 4.06 14.82
CA VAL A 200 -7.60 3.78 16.17
C VAL A 200 -8.50 2.80 16.91
N GLN A 201 -9.75 3.17 17.20
CA GLN A 201 -10.69 2.40 18.02
C GLN A 201 -11.89 1.93 17.18
N ARG A 202 -11.82 0.67 16.73
CA ARG A 202 -12.81 0.03 15.86
C ARG A 202 -14.28 0.27 16.26
N ARG A 203 -14.63 0.12 17.55
CA ARG A 203 -16.01 0.27 18.03
C ARG A 203 -16.56 1.70 17.98
N ARG A 204 -15.72 2.73 18.07
CA ARG A 204 -16.14 4.13 17.91
C ARG A 204 -16.16 4.51 16.44
N ARG A 205 -15.14 4.09 15.69
CA ARG A 205 -15.02 4.33 14.25
C ARG A 205 -16.26 3.85 13.50
N ASP A 206 -16.75 2.66 13.80
CA ASP A 206 -17.91 2.08 13.10
C ASP A 206 -19.23 2.88 13.31
N LYS A 207 -19.26 3.86 14.24
CA LYS A 207 -20.42 4.73 14.51
C LYS A 207 -20.31 6.13 13.91
N ILE A 208 -19.15 6.50 13.38
CA ILE A 208 -18.87 7.86 12.93
C ILE A 208 -18.94 7.90 11.39
N PRO A 209 -19.75 8.80 10.79
CA PRO A 209 -19.72 8.98 9.35
C PRO A 209 -18.40 9.64 8.92
N GLU A 210 -17.83 9.12 7.84
CA GLU A 210 -16.60 9.62 7.21
C GLU A 210 -16.95 10.35 5.91
N ALA A 211 -16.30 11.49 5.71
CA ALA A 211 -16.20 12.12 4.39
C ALA A 211 -15.00 11.52 3.66
N TYR A 212 -15.18 11.16 2.39
CA TYR A 212 -14.13 10.52 1.59
C TYR A 212 -13.64 11.43 0.48
N ALA A 213 -12.32 11.54 0.36
CA ALA A 213 -11.68 11.89 -0.90
C ALA A 213 -11.49 10.61 -1.73
N SER A 214 -11.65 10.72 -3.04
CA SER A 214 -11.47 9.61 -3.98
C SER A 214 -10.59 10.02 -5.14
N HIS A 215 -9.71 9.10 -5.55
CA HIS A 215 -8.87 9.26 -6.72
C HIS A 215 -9.07 8.04 -7.64
N SER A 216 -9.30 8.30 -8.92
CA SER A 216 -9.39 7.23 -9.93
C SER A 216 -8.04 6.54 -10.06
N TYR A 217 -8.06 5.22 -10.19
CA TYR A 217 -6.86 4.43 -10.42
C TYR A 217 -7.02 3.72 -11.78
N PRO A 218 -6.01 3.75 -12.66
CA PRO A 218 -6.09 3.16 -13.99
C PRO A 218 -6.44 1.66 -13.96
#